data_AF-A0A559GHW9-F1
#
_entry.id   AF-A0A559GHW9-F1
#
_cell.length_a   1.000
_cell.length_b   1.000
_cell.length_c   1.000
_cell.angle_alpha   90.00
_cell.angle_beta   90.00
_cell.angle_gamma   90.00
#
_symmetry.space_group_name_H-M   'P 1'
#
loop_
_entity.id
_entity.type
_entity.pdbx_description
1 polymer ?
#
loop_
_entity_poly.entity_id
_entity_poly.type
_entity_poly.pdbx_seq_one_letter_code
_entity_poly.pdbx_strand_id
1 'polypeptide(L)'
;DIFDIWHLSITGLLIKWYADNNGVSQGVSLFIATAAVVLVGVLKIINSDLMKPTFDDLLNAPSSPPMTSTHMNYMMNPVIMVLDKIFDKVLPGLDKYDFDAAKLNKKIGFWGSKFFIGFILGIVIGLMGTPHPVAGVEEAASWELVIKGWLSLGLTAGVSLELFSLIGSWFIAAV
;
A
#
# COMPACT_ATOMS: atom_id res chain seq x y z
N ASP A 1 0.09 -5.70 -15.25
CA ASP A 1 -0.40 -4.42 -14.71
C ASP A 1 -0.24 -3.29 -15.73
N ILE A 2 -1.11 -3.26 -16.75
CA ILE A 2 -1.10 -2.17 -17.76
C ILE A 2 -1.69 -0.87 -17.19
N PHE A 3 -2.40 -1.00 -16.08
CA PHE A 3 -3.03 0.05 -15.32
C PHE A 3 -1.95 0.86 -14.57
N ASP A 4 -1.00 0.22 -13.89
CA ASP A 4 0.06 0.92 -13.12
C ASP A 4 1.15 1.65 -13.95
N ILE A 5 0.87 2.01 -15.19
CA ILE A 5 1.77 2.79 -16.06
C ILE A 5 1.75 4.28 -15.72
N TRP A 6 0.68 4.77 -15.08
CA TRP A 6 0.56 6.18 -14.69
C TRP A 6 1.67 6.65 -13.74
N HIS A 7 2.19 5.79 -12.85
CA HIS A 7 3.32 6.15 -11.99
C HIS A 7 4.57 6.49 -12.81
N LEU A 8 4.88 5.66 -13.83
CA LEU A 8 5.98 5.92 -14.76
C LEU A 8 5.75 7.21 -15.54
N SER A 9 4.52 7.42 -16.02
CA SER A 9 4.15 8.63 -16.76
C SER A 9 4.28 9.91 -15.93
N ILE A 10 3.81 9.91 -14.68
CA ILE A 10 3.89 11.06 -13.77
C ILE A 10 5.35 11.36 -13.41
N THR A 11 6.14 10.33 -13.09
CA THR A 11 7.57 10.49 -12.81
C THR A 11 8.32 11.05 -14.01
N GLY A 12 8.07 10.54 -15.22
CA GLY A 12 8.67 11.05 -16.46
C GLY A 12 8.32 12.52 -16.72
N LEU A 13 7.05 12.89 -16.52
CA LEU A 13 6.60 14.28 -16.66
C LEU A 13 7.28 15.22 -15.65
N LEU A 14 7.44 14.79 -14.40
CA LEU A 14 8.12 15.57 -13.37
C LEU A 14 9.61 15.77 -13.69
N ILE A 15 10.30 14.72 -14.15
CA ILE A 15 11.71 14.80 -14.56
C ILE A 15 11.87 15.79 -15.71
N LYS A 16 10.99 15.71 -16.72
CA LYS A 16 11.02 16.65 -17.85
C LYS A 16 10.77 18.08 -17.39
N TRP A 17 9.73 18.31 -16.59
CA TRP A 17 9.39 19.63 -16.06
C TRP A 17 10.54 20.25 -15.26
N TYR A 18 11.22 19.44 -14.43
CA TYR A 18 12.36 19.91 -13.65
C TYR A 18 13.57 20.22 -14.55
N ALA A 19 13.85 19.39 -15.55
CA ALA A 19 14.95 19.63 -16.49
C ALA A 19 14.73 20.90 -17.34
N ASP A 20 13.50 21.11 -17.84
CA ASP A 20 13.14 22.31 -18.59
C ASP A 20 13.31 23.59 -17.74
N ASN A 21 12.95 23.54 -16.45
CA ASN A 21 13.09 24.67 -15.52
C ASN A 21 14.54 24.96 -15.08
N ASN A 22 15.47 24.03 -15.29
CA ASN A 22 16.89 24.20 -14.94
C ASN A 22 17.77 24.51 -16.18
N GLY A 23 17.17 24.94 -17.29
CA GLY A 23 17.89 25.39 -18.48
C GLY A 23 18.44 24.27 -19.37
N VAL A 24 17.97 23.03 -19.18
CA VAL A 24 18.29 21.91 -20.08
C VAL A 24 17.50 22.08 -21.37
N SER A 25 18.13 21.85 -22.53
CA SER A 25 17.45 21.94 -23.82
C SER A 25 16.33 20.89 -23.92
N GLN A 26 15.23 21.22 -24.61
CA GLN A 26 14.06 20.35 -24.72
C GLN A 26 14.37 18.94 -25.26
N GLY A 27 15.36 18.82 -26.15
CA GLY A 27 15.79 17.52 -26.67
C GLY A 27 16.50 16.68 -25.61
N VAL A 28 17.35 17.31 -24.78
CA VAL A 28 18.07 16.63 -23.70
C VAL A 28 17.13 16.31 -22.53
N SER A 29 16.20 17.21 -22.19
CA SER A 29 15.21 16.96 -21.13
C SER A 29 14.28 15.80 -21.49
N LEU A 30 13.83 15.72 -22.75
CA LEU A 30 13.05 14.58 -23.24
C LEU A 30 13.85 13.28 -23.19
N PHE A 31 15.11 13.30 -23.63
CA PHE A 31 15.97 12.11 -23.57
C PHE A 31 16.18 11.63 -22.14
N ILE A 32 16.48 12.53 -21.19
CA ILE A 32 16.66 12.18 -19.77
C ILE A 32 15.37 11.59 -19.20
N ALA A 33 14.22 12.21 -19.47
CA ALA A 33 12.93 11.73 -19.00
C ALA A 33 12.62 10.33 -19.56
N THR A 34 12.81 10.11 -20.87
CA THR A 34 12.60 8.80 -21.49
C THR A 34 13.57 7.75 -20.94
N ALA A 35 14.85 8.07 -20.81
CA ALA A 35 15.85 7.15 -20.26
C ALA A 35 15.51 6.75 -18.81
N ALA A 36 15.09 7.72 -17.98
CA ALA A 36 14.66 7.45 -16.61
C ALA A 36 13.40 6.57 -16.55
N VAL A 37 12.40 6.83 -17.40
CA VAL A 37 11.18 6.01 -17.47
C VAL A 37 11.49 4.57 -17.92
N VAL A 38 12.35 4.40 -18.93
CA VAL A 38 12.78 3.06 -19.37
C VAL A 38 13.54 2.34 -18.28
N LEU A 39 14.49 3.02 -17.61
CA LEU A 39 15.24 2.45 -16.49
C LEU A 39 14.32 1.97 -15.37
N VAL A 40 13.43 2.83 -14.88
CA VAL A 40 12.47 2.50 -13.81
C VAL A 40 11.51 1.40 -14.27
N GLY A 41 11.06 1.42 -15.53
CA GLY A 41 10.23 0.37 -16.11
C GLY A 41 10.92 -1.00 -16.13
N VAL A 42 12.19 -1.06 -16.55
CA VAL A 42 12.98 -2.30 -16.55
C VAL A 42 13.19 -2.80 -15.12
N LEU A 43 13.56 -1.90 -14.19
CA LEU A 43 13.70 -2.26 -12.78
C LEU A 43 12.40 -2.78 -12.17
N LYS A 44 11.25 -2.20 -12.56
CA LYS A 44 9.92 -2.66 -12.14
C LYS A 44 9.65 -4.10 -12.58
N ILE A 45 9.99 -4.44 -13.81
CA ILE A 45 9.81 -5.81 -14.35
C ILE A 45 10.72 -6.79 -13.60
N ILE A 46 12.02 -6.49 -13.49
CA ILE A 46 13.00 -7.34 -12.78
C ILE A 46 12.54 -7.58 -11.34
N ASN A 47 12.13 -6.53 -10.63
CA ASN A 47 11.69 -6.64 -9.25
C ASN A 47 10.40 -7.46 -9.10
N SER A 48 9.51 -7.39 -10.10
CA SER A 48 8.33 -8.24 -10.12
C SER A 48 8.70 -9.71 -10.26
N ASP A 49 9.61 -10.04 -11.19
CA ASP A 49 10.09 -11.41 -11.38
C ASP A 49 10.79 -11.96 -10.12
N LEU A 50 11.58 -11.12 -9.43
CA LEU A 50 12.24 -11.49 -8.18
C LEU A 50 11.27 -11.83 -7.05
N MET A 51 10.11 -11.17 -7.02
CA MET A 51 9.09 -11.42 -6.00
C MET A 51 8.14 -12.57 -6.31
N LYS A 52 8.15 -13.06 -7.55
CA LYS A 52 7.27 -14.13 -7.98
C LYS A 52 7.27 -15.33 -7.02
N PRO A 53 8.42 -15.87 -6.55
CA PRO A 53 8.42 -17.01 -5.63
C PRO A 53 7.72 -16.71 -4.29
N THR A 54 7.85 -15.48 -3.79
CA THR A 54 7.19 -15.06 -2.55
C THR A 54 5.68 -14.94 -2.74
N PHE A 55 5.21 -14.42 -3.87
CA PHE A 55 3.78 -14.41 -4.16
C PHE A 55 3.21 -15.81 -4.33
N ASP A 56 3.96 -16.70 -4.99
CA ASP A 56 3.53 -18.07 -5.22
C ASP A 56 3.35 -18.82 -3.90
N ASP A 57 4.26 -18.62 -2.95
CA ASP A 57 4.18 -19.15 -1.58
C ASP A 57 3.00 -18.54 -0.81
N LEU A 58 2.84 -17.21 -0.82
CA LEU A 58 1.75 -16.52 -0.13
C LEU A 58 0.35 -16.92 -0.65
N LEU A 59 0.22 -17.12 -1.97
CA LEU A 59 -1.04 -17.45 -2.62
C LEU A 59 -1.28 -18.96 -2.74
N ASN A 60 -0.33 -19.81 -2.36
CA ASN A 60 -0.32 -21.24 -2.70
C ASN A 60 -0.63 -21.48 -4.19
N ALA A 61 -0.07 -20.64 -5.06
CA ALA A 61 -0.40 -20.64 -6.47
C ALA A 61 0.19 -21.87 -7.19
N PRO A 62 -0.51 -22.47 -8.17
CA PRO A 62 0.08 -23.49 -9.03
C PRO A 62 1.30 -22.92 -9.78
N SER A 63 2.21 -23.79 -10.22
CA SER A 63 3.52 -23.47 -10.83
C SER A 63 3.50 -22.52 -12.04
N SER A 64 2.32 -22.16 -12.54
CA SER A 64 2.13 -21.05 -13.47
C SER A 64 1.15 -20.04 -12.87
N PRO A 65 1.64 -19.07 -12.09
CA PRO A 65 0.83 -17.96 -11.63
C PRO A 65 0.57 -17.03 -12.83
N PRO A 66 -0.67 -16.54 -13.01
CA PRO A 66 -1.05 -15.73 -14.16
C PRO A 66 -0.57 -14.27 -14.05
N MET A 67 -0.01 -13.83 -12.91
CA MET A 67 0.27 -12.41 -12.71
C MET A 67 1.42 -12.14 -11.75
N THR A 68 2.49 -11.56 -12.29
CA THR A 68 3.48 -10.80 -11.52
C THR A 68 2.90 -9.40 -11.25
N SER A 69 2.64 -9.06 -9.99
CA SER A 69 2.19 -7.72 -9.62
C SER A 69 3.34 -6.73 -9.81
N THR A 70 3.26 -5.91 -10.86
CA THR A 70 4.30 -4.91 -11.16
C THR A 70 3.91 -3.57 -10.54
N HIS A 71 3.84 -3.49 -9.21
CA HIS A 71 3.55 -2.23 -8.51
C HIS A 71 4.84 -1.46 -8.19
N MET A 72 4.86 -0.15 -8.45
CA MET A 72 6.05 0.69 -8.23
C MET A 72 6.56 0.65 -6.78
N ASN A 73 5.66 0.53 -5.80
CA ASN A 73 6.02 0.46 -4.37
C ASN A 73 6.97 -0.71 -4.04
N TYR A 74 6.97 -1.77 -4.85
CA TYR A 74 7.86 -2.89 -4.64
C TYR A 74 9.33 -2.56 -4.90
N MET A 75 9.66 -1.41 -5.51
CA MET A 75 11.04 -0.93 -5.53
C MET A 75 11.62 -0.69 -4.12
N MET A 76 10.76 -0.60 -3.09
CA MET A 76 11.18 -0.53 -1.70
C MET A 76 11.53 -1.90 -1.09
N ASN A 77 11.32 -3.01 -1.81
CA ASN A 77 11.61 -4.36 -1.31
C ASN A 77 13.03 -4.55 -0.78
N PRO A 78 14.11 -4.03 -1.42
CA PRO A 78 15.45 -4.19 -0.87
C PRO A 78 15.58 -3.55 0.52
N VAL A 79 14.93 -2.39 0.72
CA VAL A 79 14.89 -1.71 2.02
C VAL A 79 14.08 -2.54 3.02
N ILE A 80 12.91 -3.05 2.60
CA ILE A 80 12.07 -3.90 3.45
C ILE A 80 12.81 -5.18 3.85
N MET A 81 13.51 -5.85 2.94
CA MET A 81 14.34 -7.03 3.24
C MET A 81 15.46 -6.74 4.23
N VAL A 82 16.05 -5.55 4.19
CA VAL A 82 17.03 -5.13 5.19
C VAL A 82 16.37 -4.94 6.55
N LEU A 83 15.21 -4.29 6.59
CA LEU A 83 14.43 -4.12 7.83
C LEU A 83 13.98 -5.47 8.39
N ASP A 84 13.54 -6.39 7.55
CA ASP A 84 13.15 -7.76 7.89
C ASP A 84 14.29 -8.50 8.60
N LYS A 85 15.49 -8.50 8.01
CA LYS A 85 16.70 -9.05 8.66
C LYS A 85 17.05 -8.39 9.99
N ILE A 86 16.77 -7.09 10.13
CA ILE A 86 16.96 -6.38 11.41
C ILE A 86 15.94 -6.88 12.42
N PHE A 87 14.67 -7.02 12.04
CA PHE A 87 13.61 -7.50 12.93
C PHE A 87 13.84 -8.95 13.36
N ASP A 88 14.30 -9.83 12.47
CA ASP A 88 14.69 -11.21 12.81
C ASP A 88 15.75 -11.26 13.91
N LYS A 89 16.71 -10.32 13.84
CA LYS A 89 17.83 -10.26 14.78
C LYS A 89 17.47 -9.58 16.10
N VAL A 90 16.64 -8.55 16.06
CA VAL A 90 16.28 -7.73 17.24
C VAL A 90 15.09 -8.32 18.00
N LEU A 91 14.17 -8.98 17.32
CA LEU A 91 12.93 -9.54 17.88
C LEU A 91 12.81 -11.05 17.56
N PRO A 92 13.80 -11.88 17.92
CA PRO A 92 13.77 -13.30 17.63
C PRO A 92 12.62 -13.97 18.39
N GLY A 93 11.55 -14.33 17.68
CA GLY A 93 10.38 -15.00 18.25
C GLY A 93 9.02 -14.41 17.86
N LEU A 94 8.96 -13.23 17.22
CA LEU A 94 7.72 -12.71 16.66
C LEU A 94 7.19 -13.58 15.52
N ASP A 95 8.08 -14.19 14.75
CA ASP A 95 7.76 -15.11 13.64
C ASP A 95 7.00 -16.38 14.09
N LYS A 96 7.01 -16.69 15.39
CA LYS A 96 6.22 -17.83 15.94
C LYS A 96 4.72 -17.53 16.01
N TYR A 97 4.32 -16.28 15.84
CA TYR A 97 2.95 -15.83 16.04
C TYR A 97 2.28 -15.47 14.70
N ASP A 98 1.81 -16.48 14.00
CA ASP A 98 0.96 -16.29 12.82
C ASP A 98 -0.49 -15.97 13.25
N PHE A 99 -0.82 -14.67 13.20
CA PHE A 99 -2.15 -14.12 13.47
C PHE A 99 -2.81 -13.63 12.17
N ASP A 100 -3.36 -14.57 11.40
CA ASP A 100 -4.32 -14.24 10.35
C ASP A 100 -5.64 -13.72 10.97
N ALA A 101 -6.24 -12.72 10.32
CA ALA A 101 -7.60 -12.26 10.56
C ALA A 101 -8.63 -13.42 10.61
N ALA A 102 -8.49 -14.48 9.82
CA ALA A 102 -9.39 -15.64 9.89
C ALA A 102 -9.25 -16.41 11.21
N LYS A 103 -8.01 -16.60 11.68
CA LYS A 103 -7.72 -17.23 12.98
C LYS A 103 -8.20 -16.37 14.14
N LEU A 104 -8.06 -15.05 14.02
CA LEU A 104 -8.55 -14.09 15.00
C LEU A 104 -10.09 -14.08 15.04
N ASN A 105 -10.75 -14.01 13.88
CA ASN A 105 -12.22 -14.09 13.77
C ASN A 105 -12.77 -15.39 14.36
N LYS A 106 -12.12 -16.54 14.12
CA LYS A 106 -12.54 -17.82 14.72
C LYS A 106 -12.44 -17.83 16.25
N LYS A 107 -11.54 -17.03 16.84
CA LYS A 107 -11.29 -17.01 18.29
C LYS A 107 -12.12 -15.97 19.04
N ILE A 108 -12.28 -14.76 18.48
CA ILE A 108 -12.97 -13.63 19.13
C ILE A 108 -14.20 -13.15 18.36
N GLY A 109 -14.62 -13.87 17.33
CA GLY A 109 -15.82 -13.61 16.54
C GLY A 109 -15.72 -12.30 15.75
N PHE A 110 -16.79 -11.51 15.79
CA PHE A 110 -16.89 -10.23 15.08
C PHE A 110 -15.69 -9.29 15.34
N TRP A 111 -15.16 -9.27 16.56
CA TRP A 111 -14.03 -8.42 16.95
C TRP A 111 -12.71 -8.78 16.23
N GLY A 112 -12.63 -9.97 15.62
CA GLY A 112 -11.49 -10.39 14.80
C GLY A 112 -11.76 -10.33 13.30
N SER A 113 -12.93 -9.83 12.87
CA SER A 113 -13.28 -9.71 11.45
C SER A 113 -12.42 -8.67 10.73
N LYS A 114 -12.25 -8.85 9.41
CA LYS A 114 -11.53 -7.89 8.56
C LYS A 114 -12.17 -6.51 8.65
N PHE A 115 -13.51 -6.44 8.61
CA PHE A 115 -14.27 -5.23 8.90
C PHE A 115 -13.86 -4.56 10.22
N PHE A 116 -13.87 -5.28 11.35
CA PHE A 116 -13.61 -4.68 12.66
C PHE A 116 -12.16 -4.22 12.81
N ILE A 117 -11.20 -4.98 12.26
CA ILE A 117 -9.78 -4.58 12.20
C ILE A 117 -9.64 -3.27 11.40
N GLY A 118 -10.31 -3.17 10.24
CA GLY A 118 -10.34 -1.94 9.45
C GLY A 118 -11.01 -0.78 10.16
N PHE A 119 -12.07 -1.05 10.92
CA PHE A 119 -12.77 -0.07 11.72
C PHE A 119 -11.88 0.56 12.79
N ILE A 120 -11.15 -0.27 13.55
CA ILE A 120 -10.19 0.22 14.55
C ILE A 120 -9.05 0.97 13.87
N LEU A 121 -8.52 0.49 12.75
CA LEU A 121 -7.48 1.18 12.00
C LEU A 121 -7.93 2.58 11.55
N GLY A 122 -9.15 2.70 11.02
CA GLY A 122 -9.72 3.99 10.62
C GLY A 122 -9.92 4.96 11.79
N ILE A 123 -10.29 4.45 12.98
CA ILE A 123 -10.32 5.26 14.21
C ILE A 123 -8.92 5.72 14.62
N VAL A 124 -7.92 4.85 14.59
CA VAL A 124 -6.53 5.19 14.92
C VAL A 124 -5.99 6.25 13.97
N ILE A 125 -6.24 6.11 12.67
CA ILE A 125 -5.90 7.14 11.67
C ILE A 125 -6.64 8.44 11.96
N GLY A 126 -7.92 8.36 12.33
CA GLY A 126 -8.71 9.52 12.77
C GLY A 126 -8.08 10.24 13.96
N LEU A 127 -7.65 9.50 14.98
CA LEU A 127 -6.98 10.02 16.17
C LEU A 127 -5.62 10.66 15.86
N MET A 128 -4.80 10.00 15.03
CA MET A 128 -3.51 10.52 14.58
C MET A 128 -3.65 11.74 13.68
N GLY A 129 -4.71 11.76 12.87
CA GLY A 129 -5.03 12.82 11.92
C GLY A 129 -5.76 13.99 12.54
N THR A 130 -6.24 13.91 13.78
CA THR A 130 -6.81 15.04 14.51
C THR A 130 -5.71 15.85 15.22
N PRO A 131 -5.42 17.08 14.79
CA PRO A 131 -4.59 18.01 15.54
C PRO A 131 -5.47 18.72 16.58
N HIS A 132 -5.19 18.53 17.86
CA HIS A 132 -5.70 19.44 18.89
C HIS A 132 -4.85 20.72 18.94
N PRO A 133 -5.46 21.91 19.09
CA PRO A 133 -6.60 22.43 18.36
C PRO A 133 -6.12 23.33 17.20
N VAL A 134 -6.85 23.33 16.09
CA VAL A 134 -6.72 24.38 15.09
C VAL A 134 -7.26 25.67 15.70
N ALA A 135 -6.48 26.76 15.67
CA ALA A 135 -6.92 28.07 16.13
C ALA A 135 -8.22 28.49 15.42
N GLY A 136 -9.26 28.83 16.19
CA GLY A 136 -10.59 29.19 15.68
C GLY A 136 -11.69 28.13 15.86
N VAL A 137 -11.41 27.00 16.51
CA VAL A 137 -12.41 25.94 16.84
C VAL A 137 -12.40 25.61 18.34
N GLU A 138 -12.13 26.61 19.16
CA GLU A 138 -11.98 26.49 20.63
C GLU A 138 -13.33 26.24 21.34
N GLU A 139 -14.45 26.57 20.68
CA GLU A 139 -15.81 26.33 21.15
C GLU A 139 -16.59 25.51 20.14
N ALA A 140 -16.76 24.21 20.37
CA ALA A 140 -17.75 23.44 19.64
C ALA A 140 -18.14 22.23 20.54
N ALA A 141 -19.28 21.56 20.38
CA ALA A 141 -19.72 20.86 19.16
C ALA A 141 -18.59 20.12 18.39
N SER A 142 -17.30 20.30 18.75
CA SER A 142 -16.10 19.87 18.03
C SER A 142 -15.85 18.42 18.34
N TRP A 143 -16.04 18.01 19.59
CA TRP A 143 -15.92 16.60 19.97
C TRP A 143 -16.99 15.73 19.30
N GLU A 144 -18.23 16.20 19.14
CA GLU A 144 -19.25 15.45 18.40
C GLU A 144 -18.87 15.30 16.92
N LEU A 145 -18.40 16.37 16.27
CA LEU A 145 -18.00 16.35 14.87
C LEU A 145 -16.72 15.52 14.65
N VAL A 146 -15.77 15.59 15.58
CA VAL A 146 -14.53 14.81 15.60
C VAL A 146 -14.83 13.33 15.80
N ILE A 147 -15.67 12.98 16.77
CA ILE A 147 -16.11 11.59 16.99
C ILE A 147 -16.87 11.08 15.76
N LYS A 148 -17.74 11.89 15.16
CA LYS A 148 -18.39 11.54 13.88
C LYS A 148 -17.37 11.31 12.77
N GLY A 149 -16.32 12.15 12.70
CA GLY A 149 -15.21 11.98 11.76
C GLY A 149 -14.46 10.67 11.97
N TRP A 150 -14.07 10.36 13.20
CA TRP A 150 -13.40 9.10 13.56
C TRP A 150 -14.27 7.88 13.26
N LEU A 151 -15.55 7.93 13.62
CA LEU A 151 -16.50 6.85 13.32
C LEU A 151 -16.71 6.70 11.82
N SER A 152 -16.81 7.80 11.07
CA SER A 152 -16.91 7.76 9.60
C SER A 152 -15.67 7.13 9.00
N LEU A 153 -14.47 7.55 9.42
CA LEU A 153 -13.21 6.97 8.94
C LEU A 153 -13.09 5.49 9.29
N GLY A 154 -13.45 5.11 10.52
CA GLY A 154 -13.55 3.72 10.94
C GLY A 154 -14.50 2.93 10.04
N LEU A 155 -15.74 3.38 9.87
CA LEU A 155 -16.73 2.69 9.04
C LEU A 155 -16.27 2.59 7.58
N THR A 156 -15.74 3.66 7.00
CA THR A 156 -15.19 3.65 5.64
C THR A 156 -14.06 2.64 5.52
N ALA A 157 -13.06 2.68 6.41
CA ALA A 157 -11.93 1.76 6.38
C ALA A 157 -12.37 0.29 6.57
N GLY A 158 -13.30 0.04 7.52
CA GLY A 158 -13.87 -1.29 7.76
C GLY A 158 -14.60 -1.84 6.53
N VAL A 159 -15.49 -1.04 5.92
CA VAL A 159 -16.19 -1.42 4.70
C VAL A 159 -15.21 -1.63 3.54
N SER A 160 -14.24 -0.74 3.37
CA SER A 160 -13.24 -0.85 2.30
C SER A 160 -12.40 -2.12 2.42
N LEU A 161 -11.96 -2.52 3.62
CA LEU A 161 -11.21 -3.77 3.81
C LEU A 161 -12.08 -5.01 3.54
N GLU A 162 -13.34 -5.00 3.95
CA GLU A 162 -14.26 -6.10 3.70
C GLU A 162 -14.56 -6.24 2.19
N LEU A 163 -14.87 -5.13 1.53
CA LEU A 163 -15.10 -5.08 0.08
C LEU A 163 -13.84 -5.51 -0.69
N PHE A 164 -12.66 -5.04 -0.28
CA PHE A 164 -11.40 -5.44 -0.91
C PHE A 164 -11.20 -6.96 -0.86
N SER A 165 -11.48 -7.58 0.29
CA SER A 165 -11.39 -9.05 0.41
C SER A 165 -12.42 -9.79 -0.44
N LEU A 166 -13.65 -9.30 -0.53
CA LEU A 166 -14.72 -9.95 -1.31
C LEU A 166 -14.47 -9.80 -2.81
N ILE A 167 -14.13 -8.59 -3.25
CA ILE A 167 -13.82 -8.32 -4.66
C ILE A 167 -12.57 -9.10 -5.07
N GLY A 168 -11.54 -9.13 -4.22
CA GLY A 168 -10.32 -9.90 -4.45
C GLY A 168 -10.59 -11.40 -4.66
N SER A 169 -11.51 -12.00 -3.89
CA SER A 169 -11.84 -13.41 -4.06
C SER A 169 -12.57 -13.69 -5.38
N TRP A 170 -13.40 -12.76 -5.86
CA TRP A 170 -14.03 -12.88 -7.19
C TRP A 170 -13.00 -12.86 -8.31
N PHE A 171 -11.99 -11.99 -8.22
CA PHE A 171 -10.91 -11.96 -9.21
C PHE A 171 -10.06 -13.22 -9.19
N ILE A 172 -9.74 -13.75 -8.01
CA ILE A 172 -9.01 -15.01 -7.88
C ILE A 172 -9.81 -16.17 -8.48
N ALA A 173 -11.12 -16.24 -8.22
CA ALA A 173 -11.98 -17.31 -8.74
C ALA A 173 -12.20 -17.24 -10.27
N ALA A 174 -11.97 -16.08 -10.88
CA ALA A 174 -12.17 -15.86 -12.31
C ALA A 174 -10.94 -16.26 -13.17
N VAL A 175 -9.82 -16.62 -12.54
CA VAL A 175 -8.54 -16.96 -13.19
C VAL A 175 -8.15 -18.39 -12.86
#